data_AF-A0A146FFI0-F1
#
_entry.id   AF-A0A146FFI0-F1
#
_cell.length_a   1.000
_cell.length_b   1.000
_cell.length_c   1.000
_cell.angle_alpha   90.00
_cell.angle_beta   90.00
_cell.angle_gamma   90.00
#
_symmetry.space_group_name_H-M   'P 1'
#
loop_
_entity.id
_entity.type
_entity.pdbx_description
1 polymer ?
#
loop_
_entity_poly.entity_id
_entity_poly.type
_entity_poly.pdbx_seq_one_letter_code
_entity_poly.pdbx_strand_id
1 'polypeptide(L)'
;MDIKKCGLGANKLFFHTDRSGWDEPPRILMSTLRSQSESGGESLLVDGQNVLNALRQHDEDLYNLFTNSKHTRFRADDGTFVPRAMVDKETGIFRFRFDDGIQMSASMVVGFAKLQGIIYQHAYFVSLRPGQGYVLDNHRYLHGRASFTGSRELLRVLVRPFSPPGEKVILFDIDGTLCRSEALSIDAYYSCVSDIVGKDINHANTPVNLHGRTDLGLLHDILDYHQVARKDRVVEEFLKLHPQYLERSLSKGLPSVICPGAQEMLSWLIGENESSRQPKFQLGLITGNSRPNALLKLRGAGIDTTTIIDYHCFKIPSPNYRSALALIYAQKMF
;
A
#
# COMPACT_ATOMS: atom_id res chain seq x y z
N MET A 1 8.60 -37.05 -24.02
CA MET A 1 9.69 -36.51 -23.17
C MET A 1 9.22 -36.57 -21.73
N ASP A 2 9.85 -37.39 -20.90
CA ASP A 2 9.49 -37.54 -19.48
C ASP A 2 9.90 -36.30 -18.68
N ILE A 3 8.93 -35.43 -18.39
CA ILE A 3 9.14 -34.22 -17.58
C ILE A 3 8.90 -34.61 -16.11
N LYS A 4 9.91 -35.20 -15.46
CA LYS A 4 9.92 -35.43 -14.00
C LYS A 4 9.86 -34.10 -13.25
N LYS A 5 9.01 -34.01 -12.21
CA LYS A 5 8.84 -32.91 -11.23
C LYS A 5 10.09 -31.99 -11.14
N CYS A 6 10.12 -30.92 -11.93
CA CYS A 6 11.34 -30.15 -12.20
C CYS A 6 11.86 -29.31 -11.03
N GLY A 7 11.07 -29.08 -9.97
CA GLY A 7 11.43 -28.15 -8.89
C GLY A 7 12.59 -28.61 -7.99
N LEU A 8 12.79 -29.92 -7.84
CA LEU A 8 13.76 -30.51 -6.90
C LEU A 8 15.03 -31.06 -7.56
N GLY A 9 15.10 -31.05 -8.90
CA GLY A 9 16.25 -31.54 -9.65
C GLY A 9 17.29 -30.45 -9.91
N ALA A 10 18.48 -30.87 -10.36
CA ALA A 10 19.57 -29.99 -10.80
C ALA A 10 19.37 -29.40 -12.21
N ASN A 11 18.42 -29.96 -12.97
CA ASN A 11 18.09 -29.53 -14.32
C ASN A 11 17.53 -28.10 -14.35
N LYS A 12 17.57 -27.50 -15.54
CA LYS A 12 16.93 -26.20 -15.80
C LYS A 12 15.46 -26.26 -15.39
N LEU A 13 15.03 -25.26 -14.63
CA LEU A 13 13.62 -25.04 -14.33
C LEU A 13 13.10 -23.99 -15.32
N PHE A 14 12.20 -24.40 -16.20
CA PHE A 14 11.57 -23.50 -17.16
C PHE A 14 10.76 -22.41 -16.45
N PHE A 15 10.50 -21.32 -17.16
CA PHE A 15 9.63 -20.26 -16.65
C PHE A 15 8.25 -20.81 -16.29
N HIS A 16 7.76 -20.41 -15.13
CA HIS A 16 6.44 -20.75 -14.63
C HIS A 16 5.95 -19.68 -13.64
N THR A 17 4.66 -19.75 -13.33
CA THR A 17 4.11 -19.18 -12.09
C THR A 17 3.78 -20.30 -11.11
N ASP A 18 3.87 -20.03 -9.81
CA ASP A 18 3.59 -21.05 -8.80
C ASP A 18 2.10 -21.24 -8.63
N ARG A 19 1.67 -22.51 -8.53
CA ARG A 19 0.27 -22.91 -8.31
C ARG A 19 -0.69 -22.37 -9.37
N SER A 20 -0.26 -22.25 -10.63
CA SER A 20 -1.07 -21.67 -11.72
C SER A 20 -2.42 -22.36 -12.00
N GLY A 21 -2.68 -23.55 -11.46
CA GLY A 21 -3.98 -24.22 -11.60
C GLY A 21 -5.01 -23.89 -10.53
N TRP A 22 -4.61 -23.30 -9.40
CA TRP A 22 -5.52 -22.90 -8.33
C TRP A 22 -6.42 -21.75 -8.79
N ASP A 23 -7.65 -21.64 -8.26
CA ASP A 23 -8.52 -20.48 -8.54
C ASP A 23 -7.80 -19.17 -8.23
N GLU A 24 -7.23 -19.07 -7.03
CA GLU A 24 -6.42 -17.95 -6.60
C GLU A 24 -5.02 -18.45 -6.21
N PRO A 25 -4.05 -18.44 -7.15
CA PRO A 25 -2.66 -18.74 -6.82
C PRO A 25 -2.14 -17.77 -5.75
N PRO A 26 -1.17 -18.16 -4.92
CA PRO A 26 -0.49 -17.24 -4.03
C PRO A 26 0.04 -16.03 -4.82
N ARG A 27 -0.20 -14.82 -4.32
CA ARG A 27 0.21 -13.60 -5.01
C ARG A 27 1.65 -13.23 -4.71
N ILE A 28 2.10 -13.40 -3.47
CA ILE A 28 3.46 -13.06 -3.08
C ILE A 28 4.29 -14.34 -3.05
N LEU A 29 5.38 -14.34 -3.80
CA LEU A 29 6.41 -15.37 -3.75
C LEU A 29 7.68 -14.75 -3.19
N MET A 30 8.16 -15.28 -2.08
CA MET A 30 9.45 -14.94 -1.51
C MET A 30 10.40 -16.13 -1.66
N SER A 31 11.60 -15.88 -2.17
CA SER A 31 12.66 -16.89 -2.26
C SER A 31 13.95 -16.38 -1.61
N THR A 32 14.60 -17.21 -0.81
CA THR A 32 15.90 -16.90 -0.16
C THR A 32 16.88 -18.04 -0.39
N LEU A 33 18.07 -17.73 -0.89
CA LEU A 33 19.13 -18.72 -1.09
C LEU A 33 19.77 -19.06 0.25
N ARG A 34 19.74 -20.34 0.65
CA ARG A 34 20.38 -20.83 1.87
C ARG A 34 21.78 -21.36 1.58
N SER A 35 21.92 -22.17 0.54
CA SER A 35 23.20 -22.71 0.08
C SER A 35 23.32 -22.60 -1.44
N GLN A 36 24.48 -22.14 -1.89
CA GLN A 36 24.76 -21.90 -3.30
C GLN A 36 25.29 -23.19 -3.95
N SER A 37 24.92 -23.42 -5.21
CA SER A 37 25.49 -24.46 -6.06
C SER A 37 26.98 -24.24 -6.37
N GLU A 38 27.66 -25.29 -6.79
CA GLU A 38 29.06 -25.20 -7.24
C GLU A 38 29.18 -24.41 -8.54
N SER A 39 28.26 -24.62 -9.47
CA SER A 39 28.16 -23.88 -10.73
C SER A 39 26.71 -23.74 -11.18
N GLY A 40 26.40 -22.64 -11.88
CA GLY A 40 25.06 -22.34 -12.37
C GLY A 40 24.03 -22.14 -11.26
N GLY A 41 22.74 -22.32 -11.59
CA GLY A 41 21.64 -22.23 -10.63
C GLY A 41 21.16 -20.80 -10.36
N GLU A 42 21.54 -19.85 -11.20
CA GLU A 42 21.01 -18.49 -11.22
C GLU A 42 19.50 -18.54 -11.41
N SER A 43 18.79 -17.68 -10.69
CA SER A 43 17.36 -17.49 -10.92
C SER A 43 17.16 -16.72 -12.22
N LEU A 44 16.14 -17.07 -12.99
CA LEU A 44 15.70 -16.28 -14.14
C LEU A 44 14.35 -15.67 -13.82
N LEU A 45 14.20 -14.38 -14.07
CA LEU A 45 12.95 -13.65 -13.85
C LEU A 45 12.53 -12.95 -15.14
N VAL A 46 11.22 -12.77 -15.33
CA VAL A 46 10.68 -11.93 -16.38
C VAL A 46 9.41 -11.25 -15.88
N ASP A 47 9.26 -9.96 -16.21
CA ASP A 47 8.03 -9.22 -15.97
C ASP A 47 7.00 -9.59 -17.04
N GLY A 48 5.94 -10.28 -16.64
CA GLY A 48 4.88 -10.69 -17.54
C GLY A 48 4.19 -9.51 -18.22
N GLN A 49 4.15 -8.31 -17.64
CA GLN A 49 3.54 -7.15 -18.29
C GLN A 49 4.33 -6.74 -19.54
N ASN A 50 5.67 -6.82 -19.49
CA ASN A 50 6.52 -6.52 -20.65
C ASN A 50 6.31 -7.54 -21.76
N VAL A 51 6.20 -8.83 -21.39
CA VAL A 51 5.88 -9.92 -22.33
C VAL A 51 4.53 -9.69 -23.01
N LEU A 52 3.51 -9.31 -22.24
CA LEU A 52 2.17 -9.07 -22.77
C LEU A 52 2.10 -7.83 -23.65
N ASN A 53 2.84 -6.77 -23.30
CA ASN A 53 2.92 -5.57 -24.14
C ASN A 53 3.59 -5.89 -25.49
N ALA A 54 4.71 -6.60 -25.48
CA ALA A 54 5.37 -7.06 -26.69
C ALA A 54 4.46 -7.96 -27.53
N LEU A 55 3.74 -8.88 -26.88
CA LEU A 55 2.82 -9.76 -27.57
C LEU A 55 1.68 -9.00 -28.26
N ARG A 56 1.03 -8.05 -27.57
CA ARG A 56 -0.05 -7.23 -28.16
C ARG A 56 0.43 -6.40 -29.34
N GLN A 57 1.67 -5.91 -29.31
CA GLN A 57 2.23 -5.11 -30.39
C GLN A 57 2.55 -5.93 -31.65
N HIS A 58 2.89 -7.21 -31.48
CA HIS A 58 3.41 -8.05 -32.58
C HIS A 58 2.42 -9.10 -33.09
N ASP A 59 1.48 -9.59 -32.27
CA ASP A 59 0.59 -10.70 -32.62
C ASP A 59 -0.69 -10.65 -31.75
N GLU A 60 -1.65 -9.80 -32.15
CA GLU A 60 -2.92 -9.59 -31.42
C GLU A 60 -3.78 -10.86 -31.38
N ASP A 61 -3.79 -11.65 -32.46
CA ASP A 61 -4.50 -12.93 -32.52
C ASP A 61 -3.97 -13.91 -31.47
N LEU A 62 -2.65 -13.96 -31.30
CA LEU A 62 -2.03 -14.78 -30.28
C LEU A 62 -2.33 -14.27 -28.86
N TYR A 63 -2.40 -12.96 -28.65
CA TYR A 63 -2.88 -12.40 -27.38
C TYR A 63 -4.33 -12.81 -27.07
N ASN A 64 -5.21 -12.76 -28.07
CA ASN A 64 -6.60 -13.22 -27.94
C ASN A 64 -6.69 -14.71 -27.63
N LEU A 65 -5.80 -15.51 -28.20
CA LEU A 65 -5.70 -16.94 -27.92
C LEU A 65 -5.35 -17.22 -26.44
N PHE A 66 -4.32 -16.55 -25.89
CA PHE A 66 -3.88 -16.75 -24.50
C PHE A 66 -4.83 -16.23 -23.44
N THR A 67 -5.65 -15.26 -23.80
CA THR A 67 -6.63 -14.66 -22.90
C THR A 67 -7.99 -15.36 -22.92
N ASN A 68 -8.13 -16.41 -23.74
CA ASN A 68 -9.35 -17.19 -23.86
C ASN A 68 -9.21 -18.55 -23.17
N SER A 69 -10.02 -18.78 -22.14
CA SER A 69 -9.99 -19.98 -21.30
C SER A 69 -10.36 -21.28 -22.02
N LYS A 70 -10.91 -21.22 -23.25
CA LYS A 70 -11.23 -22.40 -24.05
C LYS A 70 -10.00 -23.14 -24.58
N HIS A 71 -8.84 -22.48 -24.63
CA HIS A 71 -7.65 -23.02 -25.26
C HIS A 71 -6.63 -23.63 -24.28
N THR A 72 -6.84 -23.46 -22.98
CA THR A 72 -5.93 -23.91 -21.93
C THR A 72 -6.69 -24.47 -20.75
N ARG A 73 -6.17 -25.56 -20.18
CA ARG A 73 -6.64 -26.10 -18.90
C ARG A 73 -5.44 -26.31 -18.00
N PHE A 74 -5.56 -25.90 -16.74
CA PHE A 74 -4.48 -26.06 -15.75
C PHE A 74 -4.90 -27.09 -14.70
N ARG A 75 -3.93 -27.87 -14.22
CA ARG A 75 -4.15 -28.86 -13.17
C ARG A 75 -4.34 -28.19 -11.80
N ALA A 76 -5.54 -28.26 -11.25
CA ALA A 76 -5.91 -27.75 -9.93
C ALA A 76 -5.24 -28.56 -8.79
N ASP A 77 -5.48 -28.15 -7.55
CA ASP A 77 -4.97 -28.83 -6.35
C ASP A 77 -5.53 -30.25 -6.17
N ASP A 78 -6.82 -30.44 -6.48
CA ASP A 78 -7.50 -31.73 -6.49
C ASP A 78 -7.05 -32.66 -7.64
N GLY A 79 -6.16 -32.18 -8.51
CA GLY A 79 -5.61 -32.91 -9.66
C GLY A 79 -6.46 -32.83 -10.93
N THR A 80 -7.62 -32.18 -10.90
CA THR A 80 -8.49 -32.01 -12.07
C THR A 80 -7.95 -30.92 -13.01
N PHE A 81 -8.26 -31.02 -14.31
CA PHE A 81 -7.91 -29.98 -15.28
C PHE A 81 -9.07 -28.99 -15.46
N VAL A 82 -8.87 -27.76 -15.03
CA VAL A 82 -9.88 -26.69 -15.08
C VAL A 82 -9.56 -25.73 -16.24
N PRO A 83 -10.54 -25.41 -17.12
CA PRO A 83 -10.36 -24.39 -18.15
C PRO A 83 -10.04 -23.03 -17.53
N ARG A 84 -8.89 -22.46 -17.89
CA ARG A 84 -8.43 -21.14 -17.44
C ARG A 84 -7.56 -20.53 -18.51
N ALA A 85 -7.71 -19.23 -18.77
CA ALA A 85 -6.82 -18.50 -19.66
C ALA A 85 -5.39 -18.46 -19.07
N MET A 86 -4.36 -18.32 -19.91
CA MET A 86 -3.02 -18.01 -19.43
C MET A 86 -2.97 -16.59 -18.86
N VAL A 87 -3.77 -15.68 -19.41
CA VAL A 87 -3.94 -14.34 -18.86
C VAL A 87 -5.41 -14.10 -18.64
N ASP A 88 -5.80 -14.00 -17.38
CA ASP A 88 -7.16 -13.63 -17.02
C ASP A 88 -7.34 -12.11 -17.18
N LYS A 89 -8.26 -11.69 -18.06
CA LYS A 89 -8.50 -10.27 -18.33
C LYS A 89 -9.23 -9.56 -17.17
N GLU A 90 -9.99 -10.30 -16.37
CA GLU A 90 -10.77 -9.74 -15.27
C GLU A 90 -9.91 -9.55 -14.02
N THR A 91 -9.14 -10.59 -13.68
CA THR A 91 -8.31 -10.59 -12.47
C THR A 91 -6.88 -10.11 -12.70
N GLY A 92 -6.41 -10.09 -13.96
CA GLY A 92 -5.03 -9.74 -14.32
C GLY A 92 -4.01 -10.85 -14.03
N ILE A 93 -4.45 -12.04 -13.61
CA ILE A 93 -3.55 -13.13 -13.23
C ILE A 93 -2.89 -13.75 -14.47
N PHE A 94 -1.56 -13.77 -14.48
CA PHE A 94 -0.76 -14.52 -15.46
C PHE A 94 -0.41 -15.93 -14.94
N ARG A 95 -0.98 -16.94 -15.59
CA ARG A 95 -0.74 -18.37 -15.41
C ARG A 95 0.18 -18.89 -16.51
N PHE A 96 1.32 -19.46 -16.13
CA PHE A 96 2.23 -20.05 -17.10
C PHE A 96 2.87 -21.31 -16.55
N ARG A 97 2.82 -22.40 -17.33
CA ARG A 97 3.52 -23.66 -17.06
C ARG A 97 3.93 -24.32 -18.37
N PHE A 98 5.01 -25.08 -18.33
CA PHE A 98 5.45 -25.92 -19.44
C PHE A 98 5.85 -27.31 -18.93
N ASP A 99 4.86 -28.03 -18.42
CA ASP A 99 5.01 -29.37 -17.87
C ASP A 99 3.66 -30.11 -17.90
N ASP A 100 3.58 -31.23 -17.19
CA ASP A 100 2.37 -32.07 -17.06
C ASP A 100 1.19 -31.38 -16.34
N GLY A 101 1.36 -30.14 -15.86
CA GLY A 101 0.35 -29.34 -15.19
C GLY A 101 -0.54 -28.51 -16.12
N ILE A 102 -0.37 -28.59 -17.45
CA ILE A 102 -1.14 -27.83 -18.43
C ILE A 102 -1.58 -28.69 -19.62
N GLN A 103 -2.80 -28.45 -20.11
CA GLN A 103 -3.32 -28.95 -21.39
C GLN A 103 -3.64 -27.78 -22.31
N MET A 104 -3.40 -27.94 -23.61
CA MET A 104 -3.50 -26.87 -24.61
C MET A 104 -4.19 -27.37 -25.88
N SER A 105 -4.97 -26.52 -26.55
CA SER A 105 -5.44 -26.81 -27.91
C SER A 105 -4.29 -26.80 -28.92
N ALA A 106 -4.47 -27.40 -30.10
CA ALA A 106 -3.43 -27.42 -31.13
C ALA A 106 -2.94 -26.02 -31.55
N SER A 107 -3.88 -25.07 -31.73
CA SER A 107 -3.58 -23.66 -31.97
C SER A 107 -2.74 -23.04 -30.85
N MET A 108 -3.04 -23.38 -29.60
CA MET A 108 -2.33 -22.89 -28.43
C MET A 108 -0.91 -23.44 -28.37
N VAL A 109 -0.67 -24.70 -28.74
CA VAL A 109 0.69 -25.28 -28.78
C VAL A 109 1.60 -24.52 -29.74
N VAL A 110 1.10 -24.14 -30.92
CA VAL A 110 1.87 -23.33 -31.89
C VAL A 110 2.16 -21.94 -31.32
N GLY A 111 1.15 -21.30 -30.73
CA GLY A 111 1.29 -20.01 -30.07
C GLY A 111 2.25 -20.03 -28.89
N PHE A 112 2.25 -21.11 -28.11
CA PHE A 112 3.03 -21.28 -26.90
C PHE A 112 4.55 -21.18 -27.16
N ALA A 113 5.03 -21.75 -28.27
CA ALA A 113 6.43 -21.67 -28.66
C ALA A 113 6.87 -20.22 -28.94
N LYS A 114 6.02 -19.42 -29.62
CA LYS A 114 6.27 -17.98 -29.84
C LYS A 114 6.32 -17.22 -28.51
N LEU A 115 5.35 -17.45 -27.63
CA LEU A 115 5.31 -16.82 -26.30
C LEU A 115 6.54 -17.17 -25.47
N GLN A 116 6.97 -18.42 -25.50
CA GLN A 116 8.20 -18.85 -24.83
C GLN A 116 9.42 -18.08 -25.37
N GLY A 117 9.51 -17.85 -26.69
CA GLY A 117 10.54 -17.01 -27.29
C GLY A 117 10.53 -15.59 -26.75
N ILE A 118 9.37 -14.93 -26.73
CA ILE A 118 9.20 -13.58 -26.18
C ILE A 118 9.61 -13.54 -24.69
N ILE A 119 9.17 -14.53 -23.90
CA ILE A 119 9.55 -14.67 -22.49
C ILE A 119 11.08 -14.68 -22.33
N TYR A 120 11.80 -15.48 -23.13
CA TYR A 120 13.26 -15.54 -23.04
C TYR A 120 13.94 -14.24 -23.51
N GLN A 121 13.37 -13.52 -24.47
CA GLN A 121 13.90 -12.22 -24.93
C GLN A 121 13.82 -11.13 -23.86
N HIS A 122 12.80 -11.19 -22.99
CA HIS A 122 12.59 -10.23 -21.90
C HIS A 122 13.09 -10.71 -20.54
N ALA A 123 13.66 -11.91 -20.48
CA ALA A 123 14.17 -12.51 -19.26
C ALA A 123 15.51 -11.91 -18.83
N TYR A 124 15.75 -11.88 -17.52
CA TYR A 124 17.04 -11.51 -16.95
C TYR A 124 17.44 -12.46 -15.83
N PHE A 125 18.75 -12.57 -15.59
CA PHE A 125 19.32 -13.38 -14.53
C PHE A 125 19.40 -12.60 -13.22
N VAL A 126 19.15 -13.31 -12.12
CA VAL A 126 19.37 -12.84 -10.76
C VAL A 126 20.33 -13.80 -10.07
N SER A 127 21.54 -13.29 -9.82
CA SER A 127 22.56 -13.99 -9.06
C SER A 127 22.39 -13.66 -7.58
N LEU A 128 22.26 -14.69 -6.74
CA LEU A 128 22.09 -14.57 -5.30
C LEU A 128 23.28 -15.19 -4.57
N ARG A 129 23.70 -14.56 -3.48
CA ARG A 129 24.57 -15.16 -2.46
C ARG A 129 23.72 -15.77 -1.33
N PRO A 130 24.26 -16.72 -0.54
CA PRO A 130 23.59 -17.20 0.66
C PRO A 130 23.10 -16.05 1.56
N GLY A 131 21.86 -16.13 2.03
CA GLY A 131 21.17 -15.08 2.79
C GLY A 131 20.44 -14.04 1.93
N GLN A 132 20.68 -13.99 0.62
CA GLN A 132 19.96 -13.09 -0.29
C GLN A 132 18.73 -13.76 -0.89
N GLY A 133 17.77 -12.92 -1.29
CA GLY A 133 16.50 -13.37 -1.83
C GLY A 133 15.80 -12.30 -2.64
N TYR A 134 14.62 -12.65 -3.15
CA TYR A 134 13.72 -11.73 -3.83
C TYR A 134 12.28 -12.00 -3.41
N VAL A 135 11.45 -10.97 -3.57
CA VAL A 135 10.01 -11.02 -3.42
C VAL A 135 9.38 -10.62 -4.76
N LEU A 136 8.41 -11.39 -5.23
CA LEU A 136 7.75 -11.17 -6.52
C LEU A 136 6.23 -11.22 -6.36
N ASP A 137 5.55 -10.47 -7.22
CA ASP A 137 4.13 -10.69 -7.51
C ASP A 137 4.03 -11.89 -8.49
N ASN A 138 3.70 -13.06 -7.97
CA ASN A 138 3.53 -14.32 -8.71
C ASN A 138 2.32 -14.29 -9.67
N HIS A 139 1.46 -13.27 -9.62
CA HIS A 139 0.43 -13.05 -10.64
C HIS A 139 0.98 -12.31 -11.86
N ARG A 140 2.17 -11.71 -11.77
CA ARG A 140 2.80 -10.90 -12.83
C ARG A 140 4.12 -11.48 -13.31
N TYR A 141 4.99 -11.87 -12.39
CA TYR A 141 6.34 -12.34 -12.72
C TYR A 141 6.37 -13.84 -12.96
N LEU A 142 6.95 -14.24 -14.09
CA LEU A 142 7.34 -15.63 -14.29
C LEU A 142 8.76 -15.79 -13.78
N HIS A 143 9.05 -16.97 -13.24
CA HIS A 143 10.36 -17.28 -12.71
C HIS A 143 10.81 -18.68 -13.14
N GLY A 144 12.12 -18.86 -13.21
CA GLY A 144 12.79 -20.09 -13.58
C GLY A 144 14.18 -20.15 -12.95
N ARG A 145 14.97 -21.13 -13.36
CA ARG A 145 16.33 -21.32 -12.86
C ARG A 145 17.20 -22.00 -13.90
N ALA A 146 18.46 -21.57 -14.02
CA ALA A 146 19.46 -22.28 -14.79
C ALA A 146 19.69 -23.70 -14.21
N SER A 147 20.24 -24.59 -15.04
CA SER A 147 20.80 -25.84 -14.54
C SER A 147 21.99 -25.56 -13.61
N PHE A 148 22.27 -26.46 -12.68
CA PHE A 148 23.39 -26.33 -11.75
C PHE A 148 24.06 -27.66 -11.44
N THR A 149 25.25 -27.62 -10.85
CA THR A 149 25.95 -28.79 -10.29
C THR A 149 26.10 -28.68 -8.78
N GLY A 150 26.34 -29.83 -8.12
CA GLY A 150 26.41 -29.90 -6.67
C GLY A 150 25.05 -29.76 -6.00
N SER A 151 25.03 -29.20 -4.80
CA SER A 151 23.83 -29.00 -3.99
C SER A 151 23.44 -27.52 -3.92
N ARG A 152 22.14 -27.24 -3.87
CA ARG A 152 21.60 -25.87 -3.78
C ARG A 152 20.29 -25.89 -3.02
N GLU A 153 20.18 -25.07 -1.98
CA GLU A 153 18.94 -24.91 -1.22
C GLU A 153 18.39 -23.50 -1.39
N LEU A 154 17.15 -23.42 -1.88
CA LEU A 154 16.37 -22.19 -1.97
C LEU A 154 15.11 -22.36 -1.13
N LEU A 155 14.98 -21.55 -0.09
CA LEU A 155 13.78 -21.50 0.74
C LEU A 155 12.73 -20.67 0.00
N ARG A 156 11.49 -21.17 -0.05
CA ARG A 156 10.38 -20.50 -0.72
C ARG A 156 9.20 -20.36 0.22
N VAL A 157 8.65 -19.15 0.29
CA VAL A 157 7.39 -18.85 0.97
C VAL A 157 6.40 -18.37 -0.08
N LEU A 158 5.23 -18.98 -0.09
CA LEU A 158 4.10 -18.58 -0.92
C LEU A 158 3.03 -17.98 -0.01
N VAL A 159 2.71 -16.71 -0.24
CA VAL A 159 1.71 -15.99 0.56
C VAL A 159 0.57 -15.61 -0.37
N ARG A 160 -0.63 -16.08 -0.02
CA ARG A 160 -1.85 -15.43 -0.47
C ARG A 160 -2.11 -14.31 0.55
N PRO A 161 -1.93 -13.03 0.19
CA PRO A 161 -2.28 -11.96 1.11
C PRO A 161 -3.77 -12.12 1.39
N PHE A 162 -4.10 -12.35 2.66
CA PHE A 162 -5.47 -12.28 3.10
C PHE A 162 -5.88 -10.81 2.96
N SER A 163 -6.67 -10.51 1.94
CA SER A 163 -7.60 -9.40 2.06
C SER A 163 -8.81 -10.01 2.76
N PRO A 164 -9.05 -9.71 4.05
CA PRO A 164 -10.32 -10.08 4.65
C PRO A 164 -11.42 -9.58 3.70
N PRO A 165 -12.41 -10.41 3.34
CA PRO A 165 -13.63 -9.88 2.77
C PRO A 165 -14.21 -8.95 3.84
N GLY A 166 -14.11 -7.66 3.60
CA GLY A 166 -14.33 -6.69 4.65
C GLY A 166 -13.81 -5.31 4.32
N GLU A 167 -14.36 -4.36 5.04
CA GLU A 167 -14.06 -2.96 4.99
C GLU A 167 -12.65 -2.71 5.57
N LYS A 168 -11.79 -2.01 4.83
CA LYS A 168 -10.47 -1.57 5.30
C LYS A 168 -10.54 -0.13 5.76
N VAL A 169 -10.18 0.11 7.02
CA VAL A 169 -10.08 1.48 7.53
C VAL A 169 -8.69 2.05 7.18
N ILE A 170 -8.66 3.19 6.50
CA ILE A 170 -7.46 3.98 6.23
C ILE A 170 -7.59 5.27 7.03
N LEU A 171 -6.63 5.49 7.94
CA LEU A 171 -6.58 6.67 8.78
C LEU A 171 -5.43 7.57 8.31
N PHE A 172 -5.75 8.82 8.02
CA PHE A 172 -4.78 9.81 7.58
C PHE A 172 -4.41 10.76 8.72
N ASP A 173 -3.13 10.98 8.91
CA ASP A 173 -2.68 12.21 9.54
C ASP A 173 -2.97 13.42 8.60
N ILE A 174 -2.99 14.64 9.14
CA ILE A 174 -3.26 15.86 8.37
C ILE A 174 -1.95 16.56 8.02
N ASP A 175 -1.25 17.06 9.02
CA ASP A 175 -0.13 17.98 8.86
C ASP A 175 1.09 17.26 8.27
N GLY A 176 1.50 17.65 7.06
CA GLY A 176 2.59 17.00 6.34
C GLY A 176 2.19 15.72 5.60
N THR A 177 0.94 15.25 5.77
CA THR A 177 0.39 14.08 5.07
C THR A 177 -0.65 14.48 4.02
N LEU A 178 -1.74 15.12 4.43
CA LEU A 178 -2.79 15.59 3.52
C LEU A 178 -2.58 17.05 3.11
N CYS A 179 -2.15 17.90 4.04
CA CYS A 179 -1.83 19.30 3.74
C CYS A 179 -0.71 19.85 4.62
N ARG A 180 -0.11 20.95 4.17
CA ARG A 180 0.90 21.76 4.85
C ARG A 180 0.24 23.06 5.31
N SER A 181 0.16 23.25 6.63
CA SER A 181 -0.55 24.36 7.26
C SER A 181 0.25 25.01 8.40
N GLU A 182 1.57 24.94 8.33
CA GLU A 182 2.49 25.31 9.41
C GLU A 182 2.35 26.79 9.79
N ALA A 183 2.45 27.70 8.81
CA ALA A 183 2.31 29.15 9.06
C ALA A 183 0.93 29.50 9.62
N LEU A 184 -0.12 28.89 9.08
CA LEU A 184 -1.49 29.04 9.54
C LEU A 184 -1.66 28.59 11.00
N SER A 185 -1.15 27.42 11.33
CA SER A 185 -1.27 26.81 12.66
C SER A 185 -0.46 27.60 13.69
N ILE A 186 0.75 28.03 13.34
CA ILE A 186 1.63 28.80 14.22
C ILE A 186 1.00 30.16 14.56
N ASP A 187 0.51 30.91 13.57
CA ASP A 187 -0.14 32.21 13.80
C ASP A 187 -1.37 32.09 14.69
N ALA A 188 -2.26 31.14 14.37
CA ALA A 188 -3.49 30.90 15.12
C ALA A 188 -3.23 30.51 16.57
N TYR A 189 -2.27 29.61 16.77
CA TYR A 189 -1.95 29.08 18.08
C TYR A 189 -1.37 30.15 18.99
N TYR A 190 -0.30 30.83 18.55
CA TYR A 190 0.37 31.85 19.35
C TYR A 190 -0.51 33.08 19.57
N SER A 191 -1.26 33.53 18.57
CA SER A 191 -2.24 34.62 18.75
C SER A 191 -3.27 34.28 19.82
N CYS A 192 -3.83 33.07 19.77
CA CYS A 192 -4.82 32.62 20.74
C CYS A 192 -4.25 32.58 22.16
N VAL A 193 -3.08 31.95 22.36
CA VAL A 193 -2.45 31.84 23.67
C VAL A 193 -2.04 33.21 24.22
N SER A 194 -1.44 34.05 23.40
CA SER A 194 -1.02 35.41 23.76
C SER A 194 -2.21 36.22 24.29
N ASP A 195 -3.34 36.18 23.57
CA ASP A 195 -4.55 36.92 23.94
C ASP A 195 -5.21 36.39 25.22
N ILE A 196 -5.26 35.07 25.41
CA ILE A 196 -5.84 34.46 26.63
C ILE A 196 -4.96 34.76 27.85
N VAL A 197 -3.64 34.68 27.70
CA VAL A 197 -2.69 34.89 28.81
C VAL A 197 -2.49 36.38 29.11
N GLY A 198 -2.71 37.26 28.12
CA GLY A 198 -2.44 38.69 28.22
C GLY A 198 -0.94 39.01 28.25
N LYS A 199 -0.13 38.16 27.60
CA LYS A 199 1.32 38.32 27.48
C LYS A 199 1.72 38.06 26.03
N ASP A 200 2.71 38.79 25.52
CA ASP A 200 3.30 38.50 24.22
C ASP A 200 3.99 37.13 24.25
N ILE A 201 3.34 36.11 23.71
CA ILE A 201 3.83 34.73 23.62
C ILE A 201 3.91 34.35 22.14
N ASN A 202 5.11 34.13 21.64
CA ASN A 202 5.38 33.86 20.23
C ASN A 202 6.59 32.92 20.05
N HIS A 203 6.82 32.47 18.82
CA HIS A 203 7.92 31.54 18.52
C HIS A 203 9.31 32.14 18.86
N ALA A 204 9.50 33.46 18.80
CA ALA A 204 10.79 34.06 19.08
C ALA A 204 11.15 34.05 20.58
N ASN A 205 10.13 34.09 21.45
CA ASN A 205 10.32 34.10 22.90
C ASN A 205 9.93 32.79 23.59
N THR A 206 9.64 31.73 22.83
CA THR A 206 9.15 30.45 23.35
C THR A 206 9.90 29.26 22.71
N PRO A 207 10.94 28.72 23.37
CA PRO A 207 11.83 27.68 22.82
C PRO A 207 11.25 26.26 22.99
N VAL A 208 10.02 26.04 22.54
CA VAL A 208 9.36 24.73 22.57
C VAL A 208 9.37 24.09 21.19
N ASN A 209 9.62 22.78 21.16
CA ASN A 209 9.55 22.03 19.92
C ASN A 209 8.08 21.79 19.52
N LEU A 210 7.69 22.36 18.39
CA LEU A 210 6.34 22.27 17.83
C LEU A 210 6.05 20.94 17.13
N HIS A 211 7.07 20.19 16.71
CA HIS A 211 6.88 19.02 15.84
C HIS A 211 6.40 17.77 16.61
N GLY A 212 5.39 17.10 16.06
CA GLY A 212 4.92 15.79 16.54
C GLY A 212 4.24 15.79 17.91
N ARG A 213 3.76 16.95 18.38
CA ARG A 213 3.11 17.15 19.68
C ARG A 213 1.60 17.33 19.51
N THR A 214 0.82 16.98 20.53
CA THR A 214 -0.62 17.31 20.57
C THR A 214 -0.82 18.78 20.94
N ASP A 215 -1.92 19.39 20.49
CA ASP A 215 -2.25 20.80 20.78
C ASP A 215 -2.19 21.12 22.28
N LEU A 216 -2.71 20.23 23.13
CA LEU A 216 -2.70 20.41 24.59
C LEU A 216 -1.35 20.14 25.23
N GLY A 217 -0.59 19.14 24.74
CA GLY A 217 0.75 18.88 25.25
C GLY A 217 1.67 20.07 25.00
N LEU A 218 1.59 20.65 23.80
CA LEU A 218 2.28 21.88 23.46
C LEU A 218 1.80 23.07 24.32
N LEU A 219 0.50 23.17 24.60
CA LEU A 219 -0.06 24.27 25.38
C LEU A 219 0.50 24.26 26.80
N HIS A 220 0.50 23.08 27.43
CA HIS A 220 1.07 22.93 28.76
C HIS A 220 2.54 23.33 28.80
N ASP A 221 3.35 22.87 27.86
CA ASP A 221 4.78 23.24 27.80
C ASP A 221 4.98 24.76 27.65
N ILE A 222 4.17 25.43 26.82
CA ILE A 222 4.19 26.89 26.65
C ILE A 222 3.80 27.59 27.96
N LEU A 223 2.71 27.15 28.61
CA LEU A 223 2.24 27.77 29.85
C LEU A 223 3.21 27.56 31.01
N ASP A 224 3.88 26.40 31.07
CA ASP A 224 4.96 26.10 32.01
C ASP A 224 6.15 27.03 31.82
N TYR A 225 6.62 27.14 30.57
CA TYR A 225 7.75 28.00 30.22
C TYR A 225 7.49 29.48 30.60
N HIS A 226 6.28 29.98 30.35
CA HIS A 226 5.86 31.35 30.68
C HIS A 226 5.32 31.53 32.11
N GLN A 227 5.46 30.50 32.96
CA GLN A 227 5.08 30.49 34.38
C GLN A 227 3.63 30.96 34.62
N VAL A 228 2.69 30.47 33.81
CA VAL A 228 1.27 30.82 33.92
C VAL A 228 0.61 30.03 35.06
N ALA A 229 0.13 30.73 36.09
CA ALA A 229 -0.39 30.10 37.31
C ALA A 229 -1.75 29.39 37.14
N ARG A 230 -2.67 29.91 36.31
CA ARG A 230 -4.04 29.39 36.16
C ARG A 230 -4.21 28.57 34.87
N LYS A 231 -3.41 27.50 34.72
CA LYS A 231 -3.36 26.70 33.48
C LYS A 231 -4.72 26.12 33.07
N ASP A 232 -5.48 25.58 34.02
CA ASP A 232 -6.77 24.92 33.71
C ASP A 232 -7.76 25.87 33.02
N ARG A 233 -7.82 27.13 33.47
CA ARG A 233 -8.66 28.16 32.83
C ARG A 233 -8.17 28.52 31.43
N VAL A 234 -6.85 28.59 31.24
CA VAL A 234 -6.27 28.90 29.92
C VAL A 234 -6.53 27.75 28.94
N VAL A 235 -6.41 26.50 29.40
CA VAL A 235 -6.72 25.30 28.60
C VAL A 235 -8.19 25.32 28.17
N GLU A 236 -9.11 25.58 29.09
CA GLU A 236 -10.55 25.64 28.79
C GLU A 236 -10.86 26.71 27.74
N GLU A 237 -10.34 27.92 27.92
CA GLU A 237 -10.57 29.03 26.99
C GLU A 237 -9.87 28.81 25.64
N PHE A 238 -8.66 28.24 25.64
CA PHE A 238 -7.92 27.93 24.42
C PHE A 238 -8.70 26.95 23.54
N LEU A 239 -9.24 25.88 24.12
CA LEU A 239 -10.00 24.89 23.35
C LEU A 239 -11.31 25.46 22.76
N LYS A 240 -11.90 26.47 23.41
CA LYS A 240 -13.07 27.19 22.89
C LYS A 240 -12.70 28.15 21.76
N LEU A 241 -11.61 28.91 21.92
CA LEU A 241 -11.29 30.04 21.06
C LEU A 241 -10.37 29.67 19.89
N HIS A 242 -9.48 28.70 20.04
CA HIS A 242 -8.45 28.37 19.03
C HIS A 242 -9.01 28.14 17.61
N PRO A 243 -10.16 27.47 17.39
CA PRO A 243 -10.75 27.37 16.06
C PRO A 243 -11.07 28.71 15.39
N GLN A 244 -11.51 29.69 16.17
CA GLN A 244 -11.81 31.03 15.65
C GLN A 244 -10.53 31.76 15.25
N TYR A 245 -9.43 31.56 15.99
CA TYR A 245 -8.12 32.10 15.62
C TYR A 245 -7.58 31.44 14.35
N LEU A 246 -7.80 30.15 14.15
CA LEU A 246 -7.42 29.46 12.92
C LEU A 246 -8.19 30.01 11.71
N GLU A 247 -9.49 30.25 11.85
CA GLU A 247 -10.32 30.87 10.80
C GLU A 247 -9.91 32.32 10.49
N ARG A 248 -9.58 33.12 11.52
CA ARG A 248 -9.01 34.46 11.33
C ARG A 248 -7.68 34.39 10.59
N SER A 249 -6.83 33.44 10.93
CA SER A 249 -5.52 33.25 10.30
C SER A 249 -5.64 32.83 8.83
N LEU A 250 -6.61 31.97 8.50
CA LEU A 250 -6.99 31.67 7.11
C LEU A 250 -7.45 32.94 6.37
N SER A 251 -8.25 33.77 7.03
CA SER A 251 -8.76 35.03 6.45
C SER A 251 -7.66 36.09 6.25
N LYS A 252 -6.54 36.01 6.98
CA LYS A 252 -5.31 36.78 6.71
C LYS A 252 -4.58 36.33 5.44
N GLY A 253 -5.00 35.22 4.82
CA GLY A 253 -4.34 34.62 3.66
C GLY A 253 -3.19 33.67 4.02
N LEU A 254 -3.07 33.23 5.27
CA LEU A 254 -2.09 32.20 5.62
C LEU A 254 -2.49 30.86 5.01
N PRO A 255 -1.56 30.17 4.33
CA PRO A 255 -1.93 29.06 3.47
C PRO A 255 -2.15 27.76 4.26
N SER A 256 -3.09 26.96 3.76
CA SER A 256 -3.13 25.51 3.95
C SER A 256 -3.04 24.90 2.56
N VAL A 257 -1.96 24.21 2.23
CA VAL A 257 -1.68 23.73 0.87
C VAL A 257 -1.74 22.22 0.84
N ILE A 258 -2.45 21.65 -0.13
CA ILE A 258 -2.50 20.20 -0.31
C ILE A 258 -1.10 19.61 -0.55
N CYS A 259 -0.83 18.44 0.04
CA CYS A 259 0.43 17.72 -0.19
C CYS A 259 0.45 17.06 -1.59
N PRO A 260 1.62 16.96 -2.25
CA PRO A 260 1.74 16.27 -3.53
C PRO A 260 1.21 14.82 -3.46
N GLY A 261 0.36 14.42 -4.42
CA GLY A 261 -0.21 13.08 -4.48
C GLY A 261 -1.41 12.85 -3.54
N ALA A 262 -1.71 13.77 -2.62
CA ALA A 262 -2.79 13.58 -1.65
C ALA A 262 -4.17 13.61 -2.33
N GLN A 263 -4.38 14.53 -3.27
CA GLN A 263 -5.64 14.63 -4.01
C GLN A 263 -5.88 13.37 -4.86
N GLU A 264 -4.86 12.96 -5.60
CA GLU A 264 -4.90 11.83 -6.51
C GLU A 264 -5.16 10.53 -5.75
N MET A 265 -4.50 10.35 -4.59
CA MET A 265 -4.73 9.22 -3.71
C MET A 265 -6.16 9.21 -3.15
N LEU A 266 -6.66 10.34 -2.64
CA LEU A 266 -8.03 10.43 -2.11
C LEU A 266 -9.07 10.14 -3.20
N SER A 267 -8.91 10.74 -4.39
CA SER A 267 -9.78 10.48 -5.53
C SER A 267 -9.73 9.01 -5.98
N TRP A 268 -8.54 8.39 -5.98
CA TRP A 268 -8.40 6.96 -6.28
C TRP A 268 -9.15 6.09 -5.27
N LEU A 269 -8.98 6.34 -3.97
CA LEU A 269 -9.67 5.58 -2.91
C LEU A 269 -11.20 5.72 -2.97
N ILE A 270 -11.69 6.92 -3.28
CA ILE A 270 -13.13 7.17 -3.48
C ILE A 270 -13.63 6.41 -4.71
N GLY A 271 -12.90 6.46 -5.84
CA GLY A 271 -13.26 5.74 -7.05
C GLY A 271 -13.28 4.21 -6.87
N GLU A 272 -12.34 3.66 -6.09
CA GLU A 272 -12.35 2.23 -5.75
C GLU A 272 -13.60 1.85 -4.92
N ASN A 273 -14.06 2.72 -4.03
CA ASN A 273 -15.28 2.52 -3.23
C ASN A 273 -16.58 2.54 -4.02
N GLU A 274 -16.63 3.33 -5.09
CA GLU A 274 -17.77 3.39 -6.01
C GLU A 274 -17.84 2.15 -6.91
N SER A 275 -16.72 1.47 -7.11
CA SER A 275 -16.68 0.22 -7.87
C SER A 275 -17.24 -0.96 -7.04
N SER A 276 -17.81 -1.96 -7.71
CA SER A 276 -18.24 -3.21 -7.05
C SER A 276 -17.06 -4.11 -6.57
N ARG A 277 -15.82 -3.60 -6.60
CA ARG A 277 -14.62 -4.34 -6.22
C ARG A 277 -14.43 -4.30 -4.70
N GLN A 278 -13.74 -5.32 -4.18
CA GLN A 278 -13.36 -5.42 -2.77
C GLN A 278 -11.85 -5.28 -2.64
N PRO A 279 -11.34 -4.74 -1.52
CA PRO A 279 -12.08 -4.32 -0.32
C PRO A 279 -12.71 -2.93 -0.46
N LYS A 280 -13.83 -2.69 0.23
CA LYS A 280 -14.28 -1.31 0.49
C LYS A 280 -13.34 -0.62 1.47
N PHE A 281 -13.11 0.66 1.28
CA PHE A 281 -12.29 1.51 2.13
C PHE A 281 -13.14 2.45 2.98
N GLN A 282 -12.96 2.43 4.30
CA GLN A 282 -13.40 3.52 5.18
C GLN A 282 -12.25 4.49 5.35
N LEU A 283 -12.46 5.75 4.95
CA LEU A 283 -11.47 6.80 5.16
C LEU A 283 -11.77 7.54 6.45
N GLY A 284 -10.75 7.82 7.24
CA GLY A 284 -10.86 8.62 8.46
C GLY A 284 -9.59 9.41 8.74
N LEU A 285 -9.63 10.24 9.79
CA LEU A 285 -8.49 11.05 10.23
C LEU A 285 -7.93 10.49 11.54
N ILE A 286 -6.61 10.43 11.65
CA ILE A 286 -5.87 10.18 12.89
C ILE A 286 -4.95 11.36 13.15
N THR A 287 -5.46 12.34 13.88
CA THR A 287 -4.74 13.60 14.10
C THR A 287 -4.82 14.06 15.55
N GLY A 288 -3.82 14.83 15.97
CA GLY A 288 -3.80 15.52 17.25
C GLY A 288 -4.63 16.82 17.28
N ASN A 289 -5.07 17.30 16.11
CA ASN A 289 -5.87 18.51 15.97
C ASN A 289 -7.29 18.30 16.51
N SER A 290 -7.91 19.37 17.04
CA SER A 290 -9.35 19.38 17.28
C SER A 290 -10.14 19.21 15.97
N ARG A 291 -11.34 18.62 16.02
CA ARG A 291 -12.20 18.43 14.83
C ARG A 291 -12.44 19.73 14.05
N PRO A 292 -12.81 20.87 14.67
CA PRO A 292 -12.96 22.13 13.94
C PRO A 292 -11.69 22.56 13.20
N ASN A 293 -10.52 22.41 13.83
CA ASN A 293 -9.25 22.77 13.22
C ASN A 293 -8.88 21.86 12.05
N ALA A 294 -9.06 20.55 12.21
CA ALA A 294 -8.86 19.57 11.16
C ALA A 294 -9.67 19.94 9.91
N LEU A 295 -10.97 20.20 10.07
CA LEU A 295 -11.86 20.56 8.96
C LEU A 295 -11.51 21.92 8.33
N LEU A 296 -11.06 22.90 9.11
CA LEU A 296 -10.59 24.18 8.60
C LEU A 296 -9.32 24.02 7.75
N LYS A 297 -8.35 23.23 8.21
CA LYS A 297 -7.12 22.93 7.47
C LYS A 297 -7.40 22.24 6.14
N LEU A 298 -8.23 21.20 6.15
CA LEU A 298 -8.59 20.44 4.95
C LEU A 298 -9.33 21.32 3.94
N ARG A 299 -10.33 22.10 4.38
CA ARG A 299 -11.05 23.05 3.52
C ARG A 299 -10.12 24.13 2.96
N GLY A 300 -9.22 24.66 3.79
CA GLY A 300 -8.21 25.63 3.33
C GLY A 300 -7.29 25.08 2.24
N ALA A 301 -7.05 23.75 2.25
CA ALA A 301 -6.27 23.05 1.23
C ALA A 301 -7.10 22.59 0.01
N GLY A 302 -8.40 22.89 -0.03
CA GLY A 302 -9.29 22.48 -1.11
C GLY A 302 -9.72 21.01 -1.07
N ILE A 303 -9.53 20.32 0.07
CA ILE A 303 -9.93 18.91 0.25
C ILE A 303 -11.41 18.86 0.67
N ASP A 304 -12.22 18.11 -0.07
CA ASP A 304 -13.62 17.87 0.26
C ASP A 304 -13.75 16.94 1.48
N THR A 305 -14.18 17.53 2.61
CA THR A 305 -14.32 16.84 3.88
C THR A 305 -15.56 15.94 3.96
N THR A 306 -16.48 15.99 3.00
CA THR A 306 -17.68 15.13 2.99
C THR A 306 -17.37 13.68 2.65
N THR A 307 -16.23 13.45 1.99
CA THR A 307 -15.77 12.14 1.51
C THR A 307 -14.96 11.36 2.55
N ILE A 308 -14.48 12.05 3.60
CA ILE A 308 -13.72 11.45 4.70
C ILE A 308 -14.72 11.17 5.82
N ILE A 309 -15.05 9.91 6.05
CA ILE A 309 -15.96 9.51 7.14
C ILE A 309 -15.28 9.87 8.45
N ASP A 310 -15.98 10.67 9.26
CA ASP A 310 -15.56 11.08 10.58
C ASP A 310 -15.45 9.85 11.51
N TYR A 311 -14.29 9.19 11.51
CA TYR A 311 -13.93 8.39 12.67
C TYR A 311 -13.73 9.36 13.82
N HIS A 312 -14.66 9.31 14.78
CA HIS A 312 -14.65 10.09 16.00
C HIS A 312 -13.22 10.31 16.51
N CYS A 313 -12.87 11.57 16.82
CA CYS A 313 -12.00 11.82 17.97
C CYS A 313 -12.72 11.15 19.16
N PHE A 314 -12.37 9.89 19.46
CA PHE A 314 -13.11 9.07 20.41
C PHE A 314 -13.22 9.80 21.75
N LYS A 315 -14.46 10.18 22.12
CA LYS A 315 -14.79 10.61 23.48
C LYS A 315 -14.50 9.45 24.42
N ILE A 316 -13.47 9.58 25.24
CA ILE A 316 -13.42 8.88 26.53
C ILE A 316 -14.56 9.47 27.38
N PRO A 317 -15.36 8.66 28.11
CA PRO A 317 -16.37 9.18 29.01
C PRO A 317 -15.70 9.79 30.26
N SER A 318 -15.29 11.05 30.16
CA SER A 318 -14.88 11.90 31.29
C SER A 318 -15.13 13.36 30.90
N PRO A 319 -15.80 14.19 31.73
CA PRO A 319 -16.15 15.57 31.38
C PRO A 319 -14.95 16.51 31.22
N ASN A 320 -13.76 16.08 31.64
CA ASN A 320 -12.58 16.93 31.67
C ASN A 320 -11.57 16.45 30.61
N TYR A 321 -11.58 17.18 29.50
CA TYR A 321 -10.49 17.42 28.54
C TYR A 321 -9.34 16.40 28.52
N ARG A 322 -9.30 15.57 27.48
CA ARG A 322 -8.11 14.76 27.14
C ARG A 322 -7.85 14.79 25.65
N SER A 323 -6.79 15.50 25.27
CA SER A 323 -6.00 15.21 24.07
C SER A 323 -5.28 13.87 24.25
N ALA A 324 -5.02 13.22 23.12
CA ALA A 324 -4.20 12.02 22.93
C ALA A 324 -4.97 10.69 22.92
N LEU A 325 -5.01 10.13 21.72
CA LEU A 325 -4.77 8.71 21.36
C LEU A 325 -5.99 7.83 21.05
N ALA A 326 -6.19 7.64 19.74
CA ALA A 326 -6.91 6.53 19.11
C ALA A 326 -6.23 5.15 19.32
N LEU A 327 -5.04 5.08 19.96
CA LEU A 327 -4.33 3.83 20.24
C LEU A 327 -5.10 2.86 21.17
N ILE A 328 -6.13 3.35 21.88
CA ILE A 328 -6.95 2.51 22.78
C ILE A 328 -8.01 1.69 22.01
N TYR A 329 -8.42 2.11 20.80
CA TYR A 329 -9.44 1.37 20.04
C TYR A 329 -8.88 0.28 19.11
N ALA A 330 -7.61 0.39 18.71
CA ALA A 330 -6.92 -0.69 18.01
C ALA A 330 -6.84 -1.99 18.85
N GLN A 331 -6.92 -1.91 20.18
CA GLN A 331 -7.00 -3.09 21.06
C GLN A 331 -8.40 -3.73 21.17
N LYS A 332 -9.46 -3.07 20.67
CA LYS A 332 -10.83 -3.60 20.70
C LYS A 332 -11.31 -4.15 19.35
N MET A 333 -10.55 -3.90 18.28
CA MET A 333 -10.82 -4.39 16.93
C MET A 333 -9.97 -5.61 16.53
N PHE A 334 -9.12 -6.12 17.43
CA PHE A 334 -8.42 -7.40 17.30
C PHE A 334 -8.77 -8.34 18.45
#